data_AF-A0A1J0R8Y3-F1
#
_entry.id   AF-A0A1J0R8Y3-F1
#
_cell.length_a   1.000
_cell.length_b   1.000
_cell.length_c   1.000
_cell.angle_alpha   90.00
_cell.angle_beta   90.00
_cell.angle_gamma   90.00
#
_symmetry.space_group_name_H-M   'P 1'
#
loop_
_entity.id
_entity.type
_entity.pdbx_description
1 polymer ?
#
loop_
_entity_poly.entity_id
_entity_poly.type
_entity_poly.pdbx_seq_one_letter_code
_entity_poly.pdbx_strand_id
1 'polypeptide(L)'
;VAATLAVRWIALLYIAAQTTAEVQTQKCASGCECAMRLQTALTYFAQEQKRAEANLALMTDQIFKLTIAATACDTDLKSKTLPVLAAAGELFQACRAATQKGRLLLSKHTPTLAAADRALTIIKQLSQAAGKTELTPRTGTGQFTTNSLTTKTAGERIPNECTKVKLTEEKTKFDPSNESESMLLPDLKAITEFRINCNHDGGDNNCVTSGISANKGKLSFSSIIKIGDAVPSNEATAWTGDGSNTDVKYAVASDVLKTNITNANDANKLLLDHFKQKHCSSTASDYNAVATTDLFKR
;
A
#
# COMPACT_ATOMS: atom_id res chain seq x y z
N VAL A 1 -3.70 30.06 -51.64
CA VAL A 1 -4.27 29.02 -50.75
C VAL A 1 -3.12 28.36 -49.99
N ALA A 2 -2.61 29.03 -48.94
CA ALA A 2 -1.41 28.58 -48.22
C ALA A 2 -1.45 28.96 -46.72
N ALA A 3 -2.64 29.23 -46.18
CA ALA A 3 -2.81 29.78 -44.82
C ALA A 3 -3.74 28.95 -43.91
N THR A 4 -4.16 27.75 -44.32
CA THR A 4 -5.16 26.96 -43.57
C THR A 4 -4.65 25.61 -43.03
N LEU A 5 -3.38 25.25 -43.25
CA LEU A 5 -2.81 23.97 -42.76
C LEU A 5 -1.88 24.11 -41.54
N ALA A 6 -1.40 25.32 -41.22
CA ALA A 6 -0.52 25.54 -40.07
C ALA A 6 -1.25 25.60 -38.71
N VAL A 7 -2.55 25.88 -38.71
CA VAL A 7 -3.32 26.11 -37.46
C VAL A 7 -3.79 24.79 -36.82
N ARG A 8 -3.78 23.66 -37.53
CA ARG A 8 -4.21 22.36 -36.97
C ARG A 8 -3.13 21.57 -36.22
N TRP A 9 -1.85 21.89 -36.40
CA TRP A 9 -0.77 21.20 -35.67
C TRP A 9 -0.45 21.84 -34.31
N ILE A 10 -0.74 23.12 -34.12
CA ILE A 10 -0.49 23.83 -32.84
C ILE A 10 -1.55 23.44 -31.80
N ALA A 11 -2.78 23.11 -32.21
CA ALA A 11 -3.84 22.69 -31.29
C ALA A 11 -3.63 21.27 -30.72
N LEU A 12 -2.88 20.39 -31.41
CA LEU A 12 -2.57 19.04 -30.92
C LEU A 12 -1.36 19.01 -29.97
N LEU A 13 -0.49 20.02 -29.99
CA LEU A 13 0.60 20.17 -29.02
C LEU A 13 0.17 20.84 -27.71
N TYR A 14 -0.97 21.53 -27.69
CA TYR A 14 -1.47 22.21 -26.49
C TYR A 14 -2.24 21.31 -25.51
N ILE A 15 -2.64 20.10 -25.92
CA ILE A 15 -3.37 19.15 -25.06
C ILE A 15 -2.40 18.26 -24.25
N ALA A 16 -1.13 18.17 -24.63
CA ALA A 16 -0.10 17.42 -23.89
C ALA A 16 0.56 18.22 -22.75
N ALA A 17 0.24 19.51 -22.61
CA ALA A 17 0.80 20.40 -21.59
C ALA A 17 -0.26 20.92 -20.60
N GLN A 18 -1.36 20.19 -20.42
CA GLN A 18 -2.04 20.25 -19.13
C GLN A 18 -1.15 19.52 -18.13
N THR A 19 -0.20 20.27 -17.59
CA THR A 19 0.42 19.98 -16.31
C THR A 19 -0.73 19.85 -15.32
N THR A 20 -1.25 18.62 -15.17
CA THR A 20 -1.98 18.25 -13.97
C THR A 20 -1.08 18.68 -12.84
N ALA A 21 -1.53 19.66 -12.05
CA ALA A 21 -0.79 20.16 -10.90
C ALA A 21 -0.23 18.94 -10.17
N GLU A 22 1.10 18.91 -10.01
CA GLU A 22 1.80 17.77 -9.44
C GLU A 22 1.26 17.60 -8.02
N VAL A 23 0.43 16.56 -7.84
CA VAL A 23 -0.24 16.32 -6.56
C VAL A 23 0.84 15.99 -5.54
N GLN A 24 1.14 16.95 -4.66
CA GLN A 24 2.20 16.82 -3.68
C GLN A 24 1.92 15.60 -2.80
N THR A 25 2.76 14.58 -2.90
CA THR A 25 2.46 13.32 -2.25
C THR A 25 2.69 13.41 -0.75
N GLN A 26 1.69 13.00 0.02
CA GLN A 26 1.68 13.05 1.48
C GLN A 26 1.92 11.67 2.06
N LYS A 27 2.29 11.59 3.34
CA LYS A 27 2.29 10.29 4.05
C LYS A 27 0.86 9.75 4.10
N CYS A 28 0.68 8.46 3.82
CA CYS A 28 -0.57 7.78 4.12
C CYS A 28 -0.81 7.84 5.64
N ALA A 29 -2.04 8.04 6.09
CA ALA A 29 -2.35 8.25 7.51
C ALA A 29 -3.23 7.14 8.10
N SER A 30 -3.97 6.43 7.26
CA SER A 30 -4.80 5.29 7.66
C SER A 30 -4.30 3.97 7.06
N GLY A 31 -4.69 2.86 7.69
CA GLY A 31 -4.36 1.52 7.17
C GLY A 31 -4.81 1.32 5.72
N CYS A 32 -5.97 1.88 5.34
CA CYS A 32 -6.48 1.78 3.97
C CYS A 32 -5.72 2.64 2.96
N GLU A 33 -5.33 3.86 3.32
CA GLU A 33 -4.50 4.68 2.45
C GLU A 33 -3.15 4.01 2.19
N CYS A 34 -2.54 3.47 3.24
CA CYS A 34 -1.26 2.76 3.15
C CYS A 34 -1.36 1.45 2.37
N ALA A 35 -2.42 0.66 2.57
CA ALA A 35 -2.74 -0.52 1.78
C ALA A 35 -2.83 -0.19 0.28
N MET A 36 -3.63 0.81 -0.08
CA MET A 36 -3.78 1.26 -1.46
C MET A 36 -2.46 1.76 -2.06
N ARG A 37 -1.63 2.46 -1.27
CA ARG A 37 -0.29 2.88 -1.72
C ARG A 37 0.61 1.69 -2.05
N LEU A 38 0.58 0.62 -1.26
CA LEU A 38 1.34 -0.59 -1.57
C LEU A 38 0.86 -1.24 -2.87
N GLN A 39 -0.45 -1.25 -3.11
CA GLN A 39 -1.03 -1.79 -4.35
C GLN A 39 -0.66 -0.95 -5.58
N THR A 40 -0.66 0.39 -5.46
CA THR A 40 -0.22 1.28 -6.55
C THR A 40 1.27 1.14 -6.82
N ALA A 41 2.11 0.98 -5.78
CA ALA A 41 3.53 0.69 -5.93
C ALA A 41 3.78 -0.64 -6.66
N LEU A 42 3.12 -1.72 -6.24
CA LEU A 42 3.22 -3.03 -6.92
C LEU A 42 2.80 -2.95 -8.39
N THR A 43 1.71 -2.23 -8.67
CA THR A 43 1.24 -2.01 -10.03
C THR A 43 2.28 -1.28 -10.88
N TYR A 44 2.90 -0.23 -10.32
CA TYR A 44 3.98 0.50 -10.99
C TYR A 44 5.16 -0.41 -11.33
N PHE A 45 5.69 -1.15 -10.35
CA PHE A 45 6.86 -2.03 -10.59
C PHE A 45 6.56 -3.14 -11.60
N ALA A 46 5.36 -3.73 -11.55
CA ALA A 46 4.93 -4.73 -12.52
C ALA A 46 4.84 -4.15 -13.94
N GLN A 47 4.35 -2.92 -14.08
CA GLN A 47 4.29 -2.23 -15.37
C GLN A 47 5.68 -1.90 -15.91
N GLU A 48 6.59 -1.39 -15.08
CA GLU A 48 7.97 -1.11 -15.49
C GLU A 48 8.72 -2.38 -15.90
N GLN A 49 8.55 -3.48 -15.17
CA GLN A 49 9.10 -4.77 -15.57
C GLN A 49 8.55 -5.23 -16.92
N LYS A 50 7.23 -5.12 -17.13
CA LYS A 50 6.60 -5.49 -18.41
C LYS A 50 7.12 -4.64 -19.57
N ARG A 51 7.36 -3.34 -19.34
CA ARG A 51 7.98 -2.44 -20.33
C ARG A 51 9.42 -2.86 -20.66
N ALA A 52 10.23 -3.15 -19.64
CA ALA A 52 11.60 -3.62 -19.83
C ALA A 52 11.65 -4.93 -20.64
N GLU A 53 10.74 -5.86 -20.36
CA GLU A 53 10.63 -7.12 -21.11
C GLU A 53 10.23 -6.91 -22.57
N ALA A 54 9.27 -6.02 -22.83
CA ALA A 54 8.86 -5.67 -24.19
C ALA A 54 10.02 -5.02 -24.97
N ASN A 55 10.75 -4.10 -24.33
CA ASN A 55 11.90 -3.44 -24.94
C ASN A 55 13.05 -4.41 -25.21
N LEU A 56 13.32 -5.35 -24.30
CA LEU A 56 14.30 -6.41 -24.52
C LEU A 56 13.94 -7.28 -25.73
N ALA A 57 12.66 -7.62 -25.91
CA ALA A 57 12.19 -8.37 -27.07
C ALA A 57 12.38 -7.59 -28.38
N LEU A 58 12.08 -6.28 -28.38
CA LEU A 58 12.32 -5.40 -29.53
C LEU A 58 13.81 -5.29 -29.87
N MET A 59 14.67 -5.10 -28.87
CA MET A 59 16.13 -5.04 -29.08
C MET A 59 16.69 -6.35 -29.62
N THR A 60 16.11 -7.48 -29.21
CA THR A 60 16.48 -8.80 -29.75
C THR A 60 16.25 -8.86 -31.26
N ASP A 61 15.09 -8.43 -31.74
CA ASP A 61 14.77 -8.37 -33.19
C ASP A 61 15.71 -7.40 -33.94
N GLN A 62 15.99 -6.24 -33.35
CA GLN A 62 16.89 -5.25 -33.94
C GLN A 62 18.33 -5.78 -34.09
N ILE A 63 18.85 -6.46 -33.07
CA ILE A 63 20.18 -7.08 -33.11
C ILE A 63 20.23 -8.19 -34.17
N PHE A 64 19.18 -9.00 -34.31
CA PHE A 64 19.14 -10.01 -35.37
C PHE A 64 19.19 -9.39 -36.76
N LYS A 65 18.43 -8.31 -37.00
CA LYS A 65 18.47 -7.57 -38.28
C LYS A 65 19.85 -6.98 -38.55
N LEU A 66 20.48 -6.36 -37.56
CA LEU A 66 21.84 -5.81 -37.67
C LEU A 66 22.87 -6.91 -37.93
N THR A 67 22.71 -8.08 -37.30
CA THR A 67 23.58 -9.24 -37.52
C THR A 67 23.47 -9.73 -38.96
N ILE A 68 22.25 -9.90 -39.48
CA ILE A 68 22.01 -10.31 -40.88
C ILE A 68 22.66 -9.31 -41.84
N ALA A 69 22.44 -8.01 -41.65
CA ALA A 69 23.02 -6.95 -42.47
C ALA A 69 24.56 -6.92 -42.40
N ALA A 70 25.15 -7.15 -41.22
CA ALA A 70 26.61 -7.24 -41.04
C ALA A 70 27.23 -8.49 -41.71
N THR A 71 26.43 -9.53 -41.95
CA THR A 71 26.84 -10.76 -42.65
C THR A 71 26.52 -10.77 -44.14
N ALA A 72 25.87 -9.72 -44.66
CA ALA A 72 25.56 -9.62 -46.08
C ALA A 72 26.84 -9.46 -46.93
N CYS A 73 26.80 -9.90 -48.19
CA CYS A 73 27.92 -9.78 -49.14
C CYS A 73 28.18 -8.34 -49.62
N ASP A 74 27.48 -7.35 -49.05
CA ASP A 74 27.70 -5.93 -49.33
C ASP A 74 28.72 -5.36 -48.33
N THR A 75 29.89 -4.98 -48.85
CA THR A 75 31.01 -4.48 -48.05
C THR A 75 30.77 -3.08 -47.47
N ASP A 76 30.01 -2.22 -48.17
CA ASP A 76 29.66 -0.89 -47.67
C ASP A 76 28.66 -1.01 -46.51
N LEU A 77 27.62 -1.82 -46.69
CA LEU A 77 26.63 -2.11 -45.64
C LEU A 77 27.30 -2.74 -44.41
N LYS A 78 28.17 -3.73 -44.61
CA LYS A 78 28.92 -4.39 -43.53
C LYS A 78 29.76 -3.40 -42.72
N SER A 79 30.50 -2.52 -43.40
CA SER A 79 31.38 -1.54 -42.74
C SER A 79 30.61 -0.56 -41.84
N LYS A 80 29.40 -0.16 -42.26
CA LYS A 80 28.54 0.76 -41.51
C LYS A 80 27.77 0.09 -40.37
N THR A 81 27.48 -1.20 -40.49
CA THR A 81 26.60 -1.93 -39.55
C THR A 81 27.36 -2.51 -38.36
N LEU A 82 28.65 -2.85 -38.53
CA LEU A 82 29.48 -3.46 -37.48
C LEU A 82 29.59 -2.62 -36.19
N PRO A 83 29.91 -1.31 -36.24
CA PRO A 83 29.97 -0.48 -35.03
C PRO A 83 28.60 -0.33 -34.34
N VAL A 84 27.53 -0.19 -35.13
CA VAL A 84 26.14 -0.12 -34.64
C VAL A 84 25.75 -1.42 -33.94
N LEU A 85 26.13 -2.57 -34.49
CA LEU A 85 25.88 -3.88 -33.90
C LEU A 85 26.64 -4.05 -32.57
N ALA A 86 27.89 -3.60 -32.49
CA ALA A 86 28.69 -3.66 -31.27
C ALA A 86 28.06 -2.81 -30.15
N ALA A 87 27.71 -1.55 -30.45
CA ALA A 87 27.02 -0.64 -29.55
C ALA A 87 25.65 -1.16 -29.09
N ALA A 88 24.82 -1.65 -30.02
CA ALA A 88 23.52 -2.24 -29.72
C ALA A 88 23.66 -3.49 -28.82
N GLY A 89 24.71 -4.29 -29.03
CA GLY A 89 25.03 -5.46 -28.23
C GLY A 89 25.28 -5.13 -26.75
N GLU A 90 26.02 -4.07 -26.46
CA GLU A 90 26.29 -3.62 -25.08
C GLU A 90 24.99 -3.17 -24.39
N LEU A 91 24.19 -2.32 -25.06
CA LEU A 91 22.89 -1.88 -24.56
C LEU A 91 21.96 -3.07 -24.28
N PHE A 92 21.96 -4.08 -25.16
CA PHE A 92 21.15 -5.28 -24.99
C PHE A 92 21.59 -6.11 -23.77
N GLN A 93 22.89 -6.31 -23.56
CA GLN A 93 23.37 -7.04 -22.39
C GLN A 93 23.00 -6.33 -21.09
N ALA A 94 23.14 -5.00 -21.05
CA ALA A 94 22.73 -4.19 -19.91
C ALA A 94 21.22 -4.30 -19.65
N CYS A 95 20.39 -4.12 -20.69
CA CYS A 95 18.93 -4.28 -20.57
C CYS A 95 18.55 -5.70 -20.11
N ARG A 96 19.19 -6.74 -20.66
CA ARG A 96 18.92 -8.14 -20.29
C ARG A 96 19.24 -8.40 -18.82
N ALA A 97 20.41 -7.97 -18.36
CA ALA A 97 20.82 -8.12 -16.97
C ALA A 97 19.89 -7.36 -16.01
N ALA A 98 19.52 -6.13 -16.36
CA ALA A 98 18.57 -5.34 -15.58
C ALA A 98 17.18 -6.00 -15.54
N THR A 99 16.66 -6.46 -16.67
CA THR A 99 15.36 -7.15 -16.77
C THR A 99 15.34 -8.41 -15.91
N GLN A 100 16.41 -9.21 -15.92
CA GLN A 100 16.53 -10.40 -15.07
C GLN A 100 16.60 -10.04 -13.58
N LYS A 101 17.36 -9.00 -13.22
CA LYS A 101 17.41 -8.49 -11.84
C LYS A 101 16.03 -8.02 -11.37
N GLY A 102 15.28 -7.32 -12.22
CA GLY A 102 13.92 -6.86 -11.93
C GLY A 102 12.95 -8.02 -11.64
N ARG A 103 13.00 -9.11 -12.43
CA ARG A 103 12.23 -10.34 -12.14
C ARG A 103 12.54 -10.92 -10.77
N LEU A 104 13.82 -11.02 -10.43
CA LEU A 104 14.26 -11.58 -9.16
C LEU A 104 13.81 -10.70 -7.98
N LEU A 105 13.94 -9.38 -8.11
CA LEU A 105 13.49 -8.42 -7.09
C LEU A 105 11.97 -8.49 -6.90
N LEU A 106 11.20 -8.48 -7.99
CA LEU A 106 9.73 -8.59 -7.93
C LEU A 106 9.29 -9.90 -7.29
N SER A 107 9.87 -11.03 -7.70
CA SER A 107 9.58 -12.35 -7.11
C SER A 107 9.87 -12.39 -5.60
N LYS A 108 10.99 -11.79 -5.18
CA LYS A 108 11.40 -11.76 -3.77
C LYS A 108 10.56 -10.82 -2.91
N HIS A 109 10.22 -9.63 -3.42
CA HIS A 109 9.70 -8.53 -2.60
C HIS A 109 8.20 -8.29 -2.73
N THR A 110 7.56 -8.75 -3.82
CA THR A 110 6.09 -8.66 -3.97
C THR A 110 5.34 -9.32 -2.81
N PRO A 111 5.72 -10.53 -2.34
CA PRO A 111 5.05 -11.15 -1.19
C PRO A 111 5.17 -10.33 0.09
N THR A 112 6.29 -9.63 0.29
CA THR A 112 6.50 -8.75 1.45
C THR A 112 5.55 -7.56 1.45
N LEU A 113 5.40 -6.88 0.30
CA LEU A 113 4.46 -5.76 0.15
C LEU A 113 3.01 -6.25 0.31
N ALA A 114 2.66 -7.39 -0.29
CA ALA A 114 1.32 -7.99 -0.16
C ALA A 114 0.99 -8.41 1.28
N ALA A 115 1.98 -8.88 2.06
CA ALA A 115 1.78 -9.23 3.46
C ALA A 115 1.50 -7.98 4.33
N ALA A 116 2.15 -6.85 4.05
CA ALA A 116 1.86 -5.59 4.74
C ALA A 116 0.48 -5.03 4.35
N ASP A 117 0.14 -5.03 3.06
CA ASP A 117 -1.19 -4.65 2.55
C ASP A 117 -2.30 -5.46 3.25
N ARG A 118 -2.13 -6.79 3.30
CA ARG A 118 -3.08 -7.68 3.96
C ARG A 118 -3.19 -7.42 5.46
N ALA A 119 -2.08 -7.18 6.16
CA ALA A 119 -2.10 -6.88 7.59
C ALA A 119 -2.88 -5.57 7.88
N LEU A 120 -2.62 -4.52 7.10
CA LEU A 120 -3.33 -3.24 7.22
C LEU A 120 -4.83 -3.39 6.94
N THR A 121 -5.18 -4.16 5.91
CA THR A 121 -6.57 -4.46 5.54
C THR A 121 -7.28 -5.27 6.63
N ILE A 122 -6.63 -6.27 7.22
CA ILE A 122 -7.20 -7.06 8.31
C ILE A 122 -7.49 -6.20 9.55
N ILE A 123 -6.61 -5.27 9.92
CA ILE A 123 -6.92 -4.38 11.05
C ILE A 123 -8.12 -3.49 10.74
N LYS A 124 -8.26 -3.01 9.49
CA LYS A 124 -9.47 -2.26 9.10
C LYS A 124 -10.73 -3.11 9.23
N GLN A 125 -10.66 -4.34 8.77
CA GLN A 125 -11.74 -5.31 8.87
C GLN A 125 -12.14 -5.58 10.32
N LEU A 126 -11.17 -5.77 11.21
CA LEU A 126 -11.40 -5.93 12.65
C LEU A 126 -11.98 -4.65 13.29
N SER A 127 -11.63 -3.46 12.79
CA SER A 127 -12.22 -2.20 13.26
C SER A 127 -13.71 -2.07 12.96
N GLN A 128 -14.24 -2.87 12.04
CA GLN A 128 -15.66 -2.88 11.70
C GLN A 128 -16.41 -3.99 12.45
N ALA A 129 -15.69 -4.96 13.02
CA ALA A 129 -16.21 -6.11 13.74
C ALA A 129 -15.93 -5.97 15.24
N ALA A 130 -16.70 -5.13 15.94
CA ALA A 130 -16.54 -4.96 17.39
C ALA A 130 -17.02 -6.21 18.15
N GLY A 131 -16.19 -6.72 19.04
CA GLY A 131 -16.54 -7.80 19.94
C GLY A 131 -17.38 -7.30 21.11
N LYS A 132 -18.34 -8.10 21.56
CA LYS A 132 -19.15 -7.80 22.75
C LYS A 132 -19.50 -9.06 23.52
N THR A 133 -19.33 -8.99 24.83
CA THR A 133 -19.76 -10.01 25.80
C THR A 133 -20.60 -9.34 26.87
N GLU A 134 -21.77 -9.89 27.17
CA GLU A 134 -22.62 -9.42 28.27
C GLU A 134 -22.97 -10.56 29.21
N LEU A 135 -22.86 -10.28 30.50
CA LEU A 135 -23.24 -11.16 31.60
C LEU A 135 -24.38 -10.53 32.38
N THR A 136 -25.49 -11.26 32.52
CA THR A 136 -26.65 -10.88 33.33
C THR A 136 -26.81 -11.90 34.46
N PRO A 137 -26.67 -11.52 35.74
CA PRO A 137 -26.89 -12.45 36.86
C PRO A 137 -28.30 -13.03 36.81
N ARG A 138 -28.44 -14.33 37.05
CA ARG A 138 -29.75 -15.02 37.03
C ARG A 138 -30.28 -15.35 38.41
N THR A 139 -29.38 -15.53 39.38
CA THR A 139 -29.69 -15.93 40.75
C THR A 139 -28.96 -14.99 41.70
N GLY A 140 -29.67 -14.34 42.62
CA GLY A 140 -29.04 -13.43 43.58
C GLY A 140 -28.29 -12.24 42.97
N THR A 141 -27.90 -11.29 43.81
CA THR A 141 -27.13 -10.11 43.37
C THR A 141 -25.71 -10.54 43.00
N GLY A 142 -25.28 -10.23 41.77
CA GLY A 142 -23.92 -10.45 41.29
C GLY A 142 -23.52 -11.92 41.06
N GLN A 143 -24.43 -12.89 41.16
CA GLN A 143 -24.09 -14.31 40.98
C GLN A 143 -24.41 -14.78 39.57
N PHE A 144 -23.39 -15.29 38.90
CA PHE A 144 -23.49 -15.79 37.53
C PHE A 144 -23.66 -17.31 37.53
N THR A 145 -24.52 -17.77 36.63
CA THR A 145 -24.81 -19.17 36.32
C THR A 145 -24.52 -19.45 34.84
N THR A 146 -24.69 -20.70 34.41
CA THR A 146 -24.55 -21.11 33.01
C THR A 146 -25.41 -20.29 32.04
N ASN A 147 -26.56 -19.78 32.50
CA ASN A 147 -27.49 -18.97 31.69
C ASN A 147 -27.24 -17.46 31.80
N SER A 148 -26.15 -17.04 32.44
CA SER A 148 -25.83 -15.63 32.64
C SER A 148 -25.11 -14.98 31.45
N LEU A 149 -24.49 -15.77 30.56
CA LEU A 149 -23.92 -15.25 29.32
C LEU A 149 -25.04 -14.95 28.32
N THR A 150 -25.48 -13.70 28.25
CA THR A 150 -26.63 -13.27 27.44
C THR A 150 -26.23 -12.83 26.04
N THR A 151 -25.01 -12.30 25.90
CA THR A 151 -24.48 -11.87 24.61
C THR A 151 -23.05 -12.38 24.45
N LYS A 152 -22.78 -12.99 23.30
CA LYS A 152 -21.42 -13.34 22.85
C LYS A 152 -21.30 -13.09 21.35
N THR A 153 -20.50 -12.11 20.98
CA THR A 153 -20.18 -11.83 19.59
C THR A 153 -18.71 -11.44 19.47
N ALA A 154 -18.07 -11.90 18.40
CA ALA A 154 -16.74 -11.44 17.99
C ALA A 154 -16.84 -10.34 16.92
N GLY A 155 -18.03 -9.76 16.73
CA GLY A 155 -18.40 -8.88 15.63
C GLY A 155 -19.23 -9.60 14.58
N GLU A 156 -20.05 -8.84 13.85
CA GLU A 156 -20.80 -9.36 12.70
C GLU A 156 -20.07 -9.03 11.40
N ARG A 157 -20.19 -9.94 10.42
CA ARG A 157 -19.77 -9.86 9.02
C ARG A 157 -18.80 -8.71 8.71
N ILE A 158 -17.52 -9.06 8.63
CA ILE A 158 -16.46 -8.17 8.15
C ILE A 158 -16.79 -7.72 6.72
N PRO A 159 -17.11 -6.44 6.48
CA PRO A 159 -17.21 -5.92 5.13
C PRO A 159 -15.85 -6.08 4.45
N ASN A 160 -15.83 -6.54 3.20
CA ASN A 160 -14.64 -6.30 2.40
C ASN A 160 -14.53 -4.80 2.14
N GLU A 161 -13.29 -4.39 1.98
CA GLU A 161 -12.84 -3.23 1.20
C GLU A 161 -12.58 -1.92 1.95
N CYS A 162 -11.36 -1.42 1.70
CA CYS A 162 -10.96 -0.03 1.86
C CYS A 162 -11.67 0.94 0.90
N THR A 163 -12.52 0.45 -0.02
CA THR A 163 -13.25 1.25 -1.02
C THR A 163 -14.36 2.12 -0.43
N LYS A 164 -14.85 1.82 0.78
CA LYS A 164 -15.85 2.66 1.46
C LYS A 164 -15.26 3.90 2.15
N VAL A 165 -13.93 4.01 2.20
CA VAL A 165 -13.25 5.19 2.74
C VAL A 165 -13.08 6.18 1.60
N LYS A 166 -13.41 7.46 1.81
CA LYS A 166 -13.07 8.51 0.85
C LYS A 166 -11.55 8.69 0.89
N LEU A 167 -10.86 8.05 -0.05
CA LEU A 167 -9.42 8.12 -0.17
C LEU A 167 -9.04 9.35 -1.01
N THR A 168 -7.90 9.94 -0.68
CA THR A 168 -7.33 11.08 -1.42
C THR A 168 -6.19 10.59 -2.30
N GLU A 169 -6.05 11.16 -3.49
CA GLU A 169 -4.97 10.79 -4.42
C GLU A 169 -3.60 11.12 -3.80
N GLU A 170 -3.47 12.24 -3.07
CA GLU A 170 -2.21 12.63 -2.39
C GLU A 170 -1.66 11.54 -1.46
N LYS A 171 -2.53 10.74 -0.85
CA LYS A 171 -2.19 9.76 0.20
C LYS A 171 -2.16 8.32 -0.28
N THR A 172 -2.68 8.04 -1.48
CA THR A 172 -2.80 6.68 -2.03
C THR A 172 -1.95 6.45 -3.28
N LYS A 173 -1.58 7.53 -3.98
CA LYS A 173 -0.66 7.45 -5.10
C LYS A 173 0.74 7.04 -4.62
N PHE A 174 1.39 6.24 -5.46
CA PHE A 174 2.82 5.99 -5.40
C PHE A 174 3.51 6.87 -6.43
N ASP A 175 4.47 7.67 -5.97
CA ASP A 175 5.27 8.53 -6.84
C ASP A 175 6.72 8.00 -6.86
N PRO A 176 7.17 7.43 -7.99
CA PRO A 176 8.52 6.89 -8.12
C PRO A 176 9.60 7.98 -8.23
N SER A 177 9.21 9.24 -8.43
CA SER A 177 10.14 10.38 -8.49
C SER A 177 10.33 11.07 -7.13
N ASN A 178 9.51 10.70 -6.14
CA ASN A 178 9.57 11.28 -4.82
C ASN A 178 10.74 10.69 -4.02
N GLU A 179 11.80 11.49 -3.87
CA GLU A 179 12.98 11.10 -3.07
C GLU A 179 12.77 11.26 -1.56
N SER A 180 11.63 11.79 -1.13
CA SER A 180 11.32 11.95 0.30
C SER A 180 10.81 10.64 0.91
N GLU A 181 10.93 10.52 2.22
CA GLU A 181 10.32 9.41 2.98
C GLU A 181 8.78 9.45 2.97
N SER A 182 8.13 10.35 2.23
CA SER A 182 6.66 10.40 2.14
C SER A 182 6.07 9.15 1.48
N MET A 183 6.85 8.41 0.67
CA MET A 183 6.45 7.12 0.07
C MET A 183 6.53 5.94 1.02
N LEU A 184 7.28 6.07 2.12
CA LEU A 184 7.37 5.02 3.12
C LEU A 184 6.09 5.00 3.95
N LEU A 185 5.70 3.80 4.35
CA LEU A 185 4.64 3.63 5.33
C LEU A 185 5.11 4.25 6.66
N PRO A 186 4.27 5.08 7.31
CA PRO A 186 4.58 5.55 8.66
C PRO A 186 4.48 4.39 9.67
N ASP A 187 4.98 4.63 10.88
CA ASP A 187 4.81 3.70 12.00
C ASP A 187 3.34 3.70 12.46
N LEU A 188 2.54 2.82 11.85
CA LEU A 188 1.14 2.62 12.21
C LEU A 188 1.06 1.55 13.31
N LYS A 189 0.43 1.90 14.42
CA LYS A 189 0.15 0.96 15.51
C LYS A 189 -1.29 0.46 15.45
N ALA A 190 -1.48 -0.80 15.79
CA ALA A 190 -2.81 -1.32 16.07
C ALA A 190 -3.17 -0.97 17.50
N ILE A 191 -4.32 -0.34 17.69
CA ILE A 191 -4.86 0.03 18.99
C ILE A 191 -6.05 -0.88 19.29
N THR A 192 -6.01 -1.56 20.43
CA THR A 192 -7.17 -2.25 20.97
C THR A 192 -7.82 -1.35 22.00
N GLU A 193 -9.05 -0.91 21.73
CA GLU A 193 -9.85 -0.16 22.68
C GLU A 193 -10.78 -1.11 23.43
N PHE A 194 -10.83 -0.95 24.73
CA PHE A 194 -11.70 -1.71 25.61
C PHE A 194 -12.75 -0.78 26.22
N ARG A 195 -13.96 -1.30 26.36
CA ARG A 195 -15.00 -0.68 27.18
C ARG A 195 -15.57 -1.70 28.14
N ILE A 196 -15.63 -1.31 29.41
CA ILE A 196 -16.23 -2.10 30.48
C ILE A 196 -17.37 -1.28 31.06
N ASN A 197 -18.56 -1.86 31.08
CA ASN A 197 -19.73 -1.24 31.66
C ASN A 197 -20.29 -2.17 32.72
N CYS A 198 -20.55 -1.64 33.92
CA CYS A 198 -21.30 -2.35 34.93
C CYS A 198 -22.56 -1.55 35.24
N ASN A 199 -23.70 -2.15 34.95
CA ASN A 199 -25.01 -1.58 35.14
C ASN A 199 -25.74 -2.38 36.24
N HIS A 200 -26.19 -1.70 37.29
CA HIS A 200 -26.77 -2.33 38.47
C HIS A 200 -28.14 -2.98 38.19
N ASP A 201 -29.09 -2.28 37.59
CA ASP A 201 -30.51 -2.63 37.59
C ASP A 201 -31.25 -2.33 36.27
N GLY A 202 -30.51 -2.05 35.21
CA GLY A 202 -31.01 -1.63 33.91
C GLY A 202 -31.17 -0.11 33.77
N GLY A 203 -30.99 0.66 34.86
CA GLY A 203 -31.07 2.12 34.88
C GLY A 203 -29.71 2.81 34.72
N ASP A 204 -29.60 4.02 35.25
CA ASP A 204 -28.38 4.83 35.18
C ASP A 204 -27.38 4.54 36.29
N ASN A 205 -27.70 3.61 37.19
CA ASN A 205 -26.83 3.20 38.29
C ASN A 205 -25.75 2.23 37.81
N ASN A 206 -24.50 2.56 38.10
CA ASN A 206 -23.40 1.60 37.96
C ASN A 206 -23.27 0.70 39.21
N CYS A 207 -22.21 -0.08 39.29
CA CYS A 207 -22.01 -1.09 40.35
C CYS A 207 -20.98 -0.71 41.42
N VAL A 208 -20.75 0.58 41.67
CA VAL A 208 -19.71 1.04 42.61
C VAL A 208 -20.05 0.67 44.05
N THR A 209 -21.27 0.96 44.51
CA THR A 209 -21.70 0.64 45.88
C THR A 209 -22.55 -0.63 45.97
N SER A 210 -23.18 -1.02 44.86
CA SER A 210 -24.15 -2.11 44.82
C SER A 210 -23.83 -3.12 43.73
N GLY A 211 -23.87 -4.41 44.07
CA GLY A 211 -23.65 -5.48 43.11
C GLY A 211 -24.77 -5.56 42.05
N ILE A 212 -24.53 -6.23 40.93
CA ILE A 212 -25.46 -6.30 39.79
C ILE A 212 -26.76 -7.03 40.19
N SER A 213 -27.91 -6.36 40.06
CA SER A 213 -29.24 -6.93 40.35
C SER A 213 -29.56 -8.12 39.44
N ALA A 214 -30.07 -9.19 40.03
CA ALA A 214 -30.55 -10.37 39.31
C ALA A 214 -31.57 -9.98 38.23
N ASN A 215 -31.39 -10.54 37.03
CA ASN A 215 -32.25 -10.42 35.85
C ASN A 215 -32.45 -8.99 35.29
N LYS A 216 -31.87 -7.97 35.91
CA LYS A 216 -32.09 -6.55 35.55
C LYS A 216 -30.79 -5.84 35.18
N GLY A 217 -29.74 -6.04 35.96
CA GLY A 217 -28.43 -5.47 35.69
C GLY A 217 -27.58 -6.31 34.73
N LYS A 218 -26.47 -5.75 34.28
CA LYS A 218 -25.52 -6.43 33.39
C LYS A 218 -24.09 -5.92 33.53
N LEU A 219 -23.16 -6.83 33.30
CA LEU A 219 -21.75 -6.53 33.09
C LEU A 219 -21.45 -6.70 31.59
N SER A 220 -20.95 -5.65 30.95
CA SER A 220 -20.66 -5.65 29.52
C SER A 220 -19.19 -5.39 29.27
N PHE A 221 -18.60 -6.20 28.40
CA PHE A 221 -17.26 -6.01 27.85
C PHE A 221 -17.39 -5.83 26.35
N SER A 222 -16.75 -4.80 25.81
CA SER A 222 -16.61 -4.66 24.36
C SER A 222 -15.19 -4.27 24.00
N SER A 223 -14.77 -4.69 22.82
CA SER A 223 -13.48 -4.33 22.27
C SER A 223 -13.53 -4.11 20.77
N ILE A 224 -12.65 -3.25 20.31
CA ILE A 224 -12.45 -2.94 18.89
C ILE A 224 -10.95 -2.77 18.64
N ILE A 225 -10.47 -3.29 17.51
CA ILE A 225 -9.08 -3.12 17.09
C ILE A 225 -9.07 -2.15 15.91
N LYS A 226 -8.28 -1.08 15.97
CA LYS A 226 -8.21 -0.06 14.90
C LYS A 226 -6.80 0.48 14.70
N ILE A 227 -6.59 1.21 13.61
CA ILE A 227 -5.41 2.06 13.39
C ILE A 227 -5.83 3.51 13.58
N GLY A 228 -5.02 4.30 14.28
CA GLY A 228 -5.25 5.71 14.54
C GLY A 228 -5.13 6.03 16.02
N ASP A 229 -5.73 7.15 16.44
CA ASP A 229 -5.60 7.64 17.80
C ASP A 229 -6.35 6.77 18.81
N ALA A 230 -5.69 6.54 19.94
CA ALA A 230 -6.26 5.87 21.09
C ALA A 230 -7.33 6.74 21.75
N VAL A 231 -8.46 6.15 22.14
CA VAL A 231 -9.41 6.81 23.03
C VAL A 231 -8.72 7.17 24.35
N PRO A 232 -8.90 8.41 24.87
CA PRO A 232 -8.40 8.77 26.19
C PRO A 232 -8.94 7.84 27.26
N SER A 233 -8.07 7.39 28.17
CA SER A 233 -8.51 6.62 29.34
C SER A 233 -9.34 7.49 30.27
N ASN A 234 -10.41 6.92 30.82
CA ASN A 234 -11.18 7.52 31.91
C ASN A 234 -11.22 6.63 33.16
N GLU A 235 -10.29 5.68 33.29
CA GLU A 235 -10.24 4.71 34.39
C GLU A 235 -10.30 5.36 35.78
N ALA A 236 -9.59 6.48 35.95
CA ALA A 236 -9.54 7.20 37.22
C ALA A 236 -10.86 7.89 37.62
N THR A 237 -11.79 8.07 36.68
CA THR A 237 -13.00 8.91 36.89
C THR A 237 -14.32 8.21 36.56
N ALA A 238 -14.31 7.12 35.79
CA ALA A 238 -15.54 6.51 35.27
C ALA A 238 -16.45 5.94 36.37
N TRP A 239 -15.86 5.44 37.46
CA TRP A 239 -16.57 4.73 38.55
C TRP A 239 -16.28 5.35 39.92
N THR A 240 -16.37 6.68 40.03
CA THR A 240 -16.19 7.38 41.32
C THR A 240 -17.47 7.45 42.18
N GLY A 241 -18.60 6.98 41.66
CA GLY A 241 -19.90 6.91 42.36
C GLY A 241 -21.00 6.33 41.46
N ASP A 242 -22.15 5.97 42.02
CA ASP A 242 -23.18 5.20 41.28
C ASP A 242 -23.94 5.98 40.21
N GLY A 243 -24.00 7.31 40.30
CA GLY A 243 -24.91 8.16 39.53
C GLY A 243 -24.57 8.37 38.05
N SER A 244 -23.60 7.64 37.49
CA SER A 244 -23.40 7.62 36.04
C SER A 244 -23.02 6.21 35.61
N ASN A 245 -23.89 5.55 34.84
CA ASN A 245 -23.63 4.29 34.16
C ASN A 245 -22.64 4.49 33.00
N THR A 246 -21.46 5.01 33.33
CA THR A 246 -20.40 5.38 32.41
C THR A 246 -19.50 4.17 32.15
N ASP A 247 -19.16 3.96 30.88
CA ASP A 247 -18.15 2.98 30.50
C ASP A 247 -16.77 3.40 31.05
N VAL A 248 -16.05 2.46 31.66
CA VAL A 248 -14.59 2.52 31.75
C VAL A 248 -14.04 2.25 30.36
N LYS A 249 -13.20 3.15 29.88
CA LYS A 249 -12.55 3.10 28.57
C LYS A 249 -11.05 3.21 28.78
N TYR A 250 -10.33 2.34 28.09
CA TYR A 250 -8.88 2.43 27.96
C TYR A 250 -8.48 1.83 26.63
N ALA A 251 -7.26 2.12 26.20
CA ALA A 251 -6.72 1.65 24.94
C ALA A 251 -5.28 1.19 25.11
N VAL A 252 -4.93 0.12 24.42
CA VAL A 252 -3.58 -0.45 24.44
C VAL A 252 -3.05 -0.50 23.01
N ALA A 253 -1.86 0.06 22.81
CA ALA A 253 -1.16 -0.01 21.53
C ALA A 253 -0.38 -1.32 21.40
N SER A 254 -0.36 -1.86 20.18
CA SER A 254 0.37 -3.07 19.81
C SER A 254 1.25 -2.79 18.60
N ASP A 255 2.48 -3.30 18.65
CA ASP A 255 3.47 -3.24 17.57
C ASP A 255 3.28 -4.40 16.56
N VAL A 256 2.11 -5.05 16.51
CA VAL A 256 1.81 -6.17 15.60
C VAL A 256 2.04 -5.86 14.12
N LEU A 257 1.98 -4.58 13.73
CA LEU A 257 2.23 -4.13 12.35
C LEU A 257 3.70 -3.78 12.07
N LYS A 258 4.53 -3.60 13.10
CA LYS A 258 5.87 -3.01 13.01
C LYS A 258 6.78 -3.76 12.03
N THR A 259 6.83 -5.09 12.15
CA THR A 259 7.66 -5.93 11.28
C THR A 259 7.18 -5.88 9.83
N ASN A 260 5.87 -5.94 9.60
CA ASN A 260 5.30 -5.86 8.26
C ASN A 260 5.60 -4.51 7.61
N ILE A 261 5.44 -3.42 8.36
CA ILE A 261 5.74 -2.05 7.90
C ILE A 261 7.21 -1.89 7.57
N THR A 262 8.11 -2.31 8.47
CA THR A 262 9.56 -2.20 8.28
C THR A 262 10.00 -2.98 7.05
N ASN A 263 9.61 -4.25 6.95
CA ASN A 263 9.98 -5.11 5.83
C ASN A 263 9.41 -4.59 4.50
N ALA A 264 8.18 -4.07 4.49
CA ALA A 264 7.59 -3.49 3.29
C ALA A 264 8.32 -2.22 2.85
N ASN A 265 8.72 -1.35 3.80
CA ASN A 265 9.52 -0.16 3.50
C ASN A 265 10.88 -0.52 2.88
N ASP A 266 11.58 -1.50 3.44
CA ASP A 266 12.88 -1.94 2.92
C ASP A 266 12.75 -2.58 1.53
N ALA A 267 11.74 -3.43 1.35
CA ALA A 267 11.42 -4.05 0.07
C ALA A 267 11.03 -3.00 -0.99
N ASN A 268 10.24 -2.00 -0.61
CA ASN A 268 9.80 -0.93 -1.51
C ASN A 268 10.98 -0.05 -1.95
N LYS A 269 11.92 0.25 -1.06
CA LYS A 269 13.17 0.96 -1.39
C LYS A 269 14.00 0.20 -2.43
N LEU A 270 14.21 -1.10 -2.23
CA LEU A 270 14.99 -1.94 -3.16
C LEU A 270 14.34 -2.03 -4.54
N LEU A 271 13.01 -2.14 -4.60
CA LEU A 271 12.26 -2.11 -5.86
C LEU A 271 12.36 -0.74 -6.53
N LEU A 272 12.15 0.33 -5.77
CA LEU A 272 12.21 1.70 -6.28
C LEU A 272 13.61 2.03 -6.84
N ASP A 273 14.67 1.69 -6.13
CA ASP A 273 16.04 1.94 -6.55
C ASP A 273 16.37 1.26 -7.89
N HIS A 274 15.79 0.09 -8.15
CA HIS A 274 15.96 -0.60 -9.42
C HIS A 274 15.10 0.00 -10.54
N PHE A 275 13.80 0.21 -10.28
CA PHE A 275 12.86 0.60 -11.32
C PHE A 275 12.87 2.11 -11.63
N LYS A 276 13.41 2.97 -10.75
CA LYS A 276 13.58 4.42 -11.03
C LYS A 276 14.61 4.69 -12.13
N GLN A 277 15.59 3.81 -12.28
CA GLN A 277 16.71 3.99 -13.20
C GLN A 277 16.37 3.68 -14.67
N LYS A 278 15.16 3.17 -14.95
CA LYS A 278 14.64 2.87 -16.31
C LYS A 278 15.66 2.15 -17.20
N HIS A 279 16.38 1.17 -16.65
CA HIS A 279 17.53 0.47 -17.25
C HIS A 279 17.31 -0.20 -18.64
N CYS A 280 16.10 -0.16 -19.19
CA CYS A 280 15.79 -0.64 -20.54
C CYS A 280 14.76 0.27 -21.25
N SER A 281 14.84 1.60 -21.06
CA SER A 281 13.94 2.54 -21.76
C SER A 281 14.38 2.87 -23.20
N SER A 282 15.66 2.72 -23.52
CA SER A 282 16.23 2.97 -24.85
C SER A 282 16.35 1.68 -25.65
N THR A 283 16.08 1.75 -26.96
CA THR A 283 16.22 0.62 -27.90
C THR A 283 17.39 0.87 -28.86
N ALA A 284 17.78 -0.12 -29.68
CA ALA A 284 18.85 0.06 -30.66
C ALA A 284 18.47 1.01 -31.82
N SER A 285 17.20 1.41 -31.92
CA SER A 285 16.74 2.48 -32.82
C SER A 285 16.88 3.88 -32.21
N ASP A 286 17.20 4.00 -30.92
CA ASP A 286 17.52 5.28 -30.31
C ASP A 286 18.96 5.65 -30.66
N TYR A 287 19.10 6.45 -31.73
CA TYR A 287 20.40 6.89 -32.24
C TYR A 287 21.24 7.59 -31.16
N ASN A 288 20.62 8.35 -30.25
CA ASN A 288 21.34 9.03 -29.19
C ASN A 288 21.88 8.04 -28.14
N ALA A 289 21.10 7.02 -27.79
CA ALA A 289 21.55 5.95 -26.91
C ALA A 289 22.69 5.14 -27.54
N VAL A 290 22.59 4.81 -28.82
CA VAL A 290 23.64 4.07 -29.56
C VAL A 290 24.90 4.92 -29.72
N ALA A 291 24.77 6.20 -30.07
CA ALA A 291 25.90 7.10 -30.33
C ALA A 291 26.70 7.47 -29.08
N THR A 292 26.12 7.32 -27.88
CA THR A 292 26.81 7.58 -26.62
C THR A 292 27.65 6.40 -26.13
N THR A 293 27.46 5.19 -26.68
CA THR A 293 28.29 4.02 -26.35
C THR A 293 29.72 4.17 -26.86
N ASP A 294 30.69 3.65 -26.11
CA ASP A 294 32.11 3.77 -26.47
C ASP A 294 32.48 2.94 -27.72
N LEU A 295 31.66 1.93 -28.04
CA LEU A 295 31.82 1.10 -29.23
C LEU A 295 31.34 1.79 -30.51
N PHE A 296 30.40 2.73 -30.44
CA PHE A 296 29.98 3.52 -31.60
C PHE A 296 30.98 4.65 -31.94
N LYS A 297 31.69 5.18 -30.93
CA LYS A 297 32.67 6.26 -31.11
C LYS A 297 34.02 5.80 -31.67
N ARG A 298 34.22 4.48 -31.80
CA ARG A 298 35.47 3.85 -32.24
C ARG A 298 35.48 3.53 -33.72
#